data_AF-A0A8S2GAU7-F1
#
_entry.id   AF-A0A8S2GAU7-F1
#
_cell.length_a   1.000
_cell.length_b   1.000
_cell.length_c   1.000
_cell.angle_alpha   90.00
_cell.angle_beta   90.00
_cell.angle_gamma   90.00
#
_symmetry.space_group_name_H-M   'P 1'
#
loop_
_entity.id
_entity.type
_entity.pdbx_description
1 polymer ?
#
loop_
_entity_poly.entity_id
_entity_poly.type
_entity_poly.pdbx_seq_one_letter_code
_entity_poly.pdbx_strand_id
1 'polypeptide(L)'
;AGPDYNTRNSTIPNFAAFAQDDAVIRWDYHPYTFNKSINQTILYPRASAVGGCTRHTELVTFAANPSDWDNIANVTGDTSWNHVNMQQYWELVEKCQYCKTTPLKGGWLNVAQPMRNVPRLMTNP
;
A
#
# COMPACT_ATOMS: atom_id res chain seq x y z
N ALA A 1 8.00 11.06 -12.89
CA ALA A 1 6.60 11.13 -12.42
C ALA A 1 5.79 11.84 -13.49
N GLY A 2 4.64 11.29 -13.89
CA GLY A 2 3.77 11.94 -14.87
C GLY A 2 2.97 13.11 -14.27
N PRO A 3 2.15 13.80 -15.07
CA PRO A 3 1.27 14.89 -14.64
C PRO A 3 0.32 14.52 -13.48
N ASP A 4 -0.30 15.55 -12.87
CA ASP A 4 -1.39 15.35 -11.92
C ASP A 4 -2.68 15.00 -12.66
N TYR A 5 -2.80 13.73 -13.02
CA TYR A 5 -4.00 13.20 -13.65
C TYR A 5 -5.08 12.92 -12.60
N ASN A 6 -6.26 13.49 -12.83
CA ASN A 6 -7.44 13.24 -12.00
C ASN A 6 -8.49 12.50 -12.83
N THR A 7 -8.35 11.18 -12.93
CA THR A 7 -9.28 10.32 -13.70
C THR A 7 -10.33 9.71 -12.77
N ARG A 8 -11.52 9.42 -13.33
CA ARG A 8 -12.59 8.74 -12.57
C ARG A 8 -12.13 7.40 -12.00
N ASN A 9 -11.30 6.67 -12.76
CA ASN A 9 -10.81 5.35 -12.38
C ASN A 9 -9.82 5.42 -11.21
N SER A 10 -8.97 6.44 -11.14
CA SER A 10 -7.96 6.63 -10.07
C SER A 10 -8.50 7.28 -8.80
N THR A 11 -9.70 7.88 -8.84
CA THR A 11 -10.29 8.60 -7.71
C THR A 11 -11.28 7.75 -6.91
N ILE A 12 -11.91 6.77 -7.55
CA ILE A 12 -12.90 5.89 -6.92
C ILE A 12 -12.20 4.61 -6.47
N PRO A 13 -12.08 4.31 -5.16
CA PRO A 13 -11.34 3.14 -4.66
C PRO A 13 -11.73 1.82 -5.31
N ASN A 14 -13.04 1.61 -5.51
CA ASN A 14 -13.57 0.38 -6.11
C ASN A 14 -13.21 0.21 -7.60
N PHE A 15 -12.59 1.22 -8.23
CA PHE A 15 -12.17 1.20 -9.63
C PHE A 15 -10.67 0.97 -9.81
N ALA A 16 -9.94 0.58 -8.75
CA ALA A 16 -8.50 0.30 -8.82
C ALA A 16 -8.11 -0.67 -9.94
N ALA A 17 -8.92 -1.71 -10.19
CA ALA A 17 -8.71 -2.64 -11.31
C ALA A 17 -8.80 -1.95 -12.68
N PHE A 18 -9.72 -1.00 -12.86
CA PHE A 18 -9.80 -0.20 -14.08
C PHE A 18 -8.69 0.85 -14.17
N ALA A 19 -8.18 1.32 -13.03
CA ALA A 19 -7.08 2.28 -12.97
C ALA A 19 -5.73 1.67 -13.41
N GLN A 20 -5.54 0.36 -13.24
CA GLN A 20 -4.34 -0.36 -13.69
C GLN A 20 -4.17 -0.35 -15.22
N ASP A 21 -5.29 -0.37 -15.95
CA ASP A 21 -5.33 -0.39 -17.41
C ASP A 21 -5.61 0.99 -18.04
N ASP A 22 -5.79 2.04 -17.23
CA ASP A 22 -6.10 3.40 -17.67
C ASP A 22 -4.92 3.96 -18.48
N ALA A 23 -5.14 4.14 -19.79
CA ALA A 23 -4.14 4.60 -20.75
C ALA A 23 -3.55 5.98 -20.40
N VAL A 24 -4.26 6.80 -19.61
CA VAL A 24 -3.80 8.14 -19.20
C VAL A 24 -2.69 8.04 -18.17
N ILE A 25 -2.77 7.06 -17.26
CA ILE A 25 -1.85 6.95 -16.13
C ILE A 25 -0.93 5.73 -16.24
N ARG A 26 -1.11 4.77 -17.15
CA ARG A 26 -0.24 3.59 -17.24
C ARG A 26 1.12 3.91 -17.90
N TRP A 27 2.17 3.24 -17.42
CA TRP A 27 3.48 3.21 -18.11
C TRP A 27 3.52 2.25 -19.31
N ASP A 28 2.53 1.37 -19.44
CA ASP A 28 2.44 0.33 -20.48
C ASP A 28 3.69 -0.57 -20.55
N TYR A 29 4.26 -0.87 -19.38
CA TYR A 29 5.50 -1.63 -19.28
C TYR A 29 5.26 -3.12 -19.44
N HIS A 30 5.96 -3.70 -20.40
CA HIS A 30 5.96 -5.13 -20.71
C HIS A 30 7.41 -5.63 -20.64
N PRO A 31 7.76 -6.49 -19.67
CA PRO A 31 9.09 -7.09 -19.61
C PRO A 31 9.29 -7.96 -20.85
N TYR A 32 10.53 -7.97 -21.35
CA TYR A 32 10.88 -8.51 -22.67
C TYR A 32 10.55 -9.98 -22.86
N THR A 33 10.24 -10.73 -21.80
CA THR A 33 9.72 -12.10 -21.87
C THR A 33 9.24 -12.55 -20.48
N PHE A 34 7.96 -12.94 -20.33
CA PHE A 34 7.47 -13.68 -19.16
C PHE A 34 7.72 -15.18 -19.34
N ASN A 35 7.40 -15.71 -20.53
CA ASN A 35 7.70 -17.09 -20.92
C ASN A 35 8.44 -17.11 -22.26
N LYS A 36 9.71 -17.51 -22.21
CA LYS A 36 10.62 -17.50 -23.37
C LYS A 36 10.25 -18.52 -24.42
N SER A 37 9.70 -19.65 -24.01
CA SER A 37 9.37 -20.76 -24.89
C SER A 37 8.21 -20.45 -25.84
N ILE A 38 7.34 -19.50 -25.46
CA ILE A 38 6.17 -19.09 -26.26
C ILE A 38 6.19 -17.60 -26.64
N ASN A 39 7.33 -16.92 -26.46
CA ASN A 39 7.50 -15.49 -26.71
C ASN A 39 6.37 -14.62 -26.11
N GLN A 40 5.92 -14.97 -24.90
CA GLN A 40 4.83 -14.28 -24.23
C GLN A 40 5.37 -13.17 -23.33
N THR A 41 4.78 -11.99 -23.43
CA THR A 41 4.95 -10.88 -22.49
C THR A 41 3.72 -10.77 -21.58
N ILE A 42 3.89 -10.22 -20.38
CA ILE A 42 2.80 -9.96 -19.43
C ILE A 42 2.80 -8.47 -19.08
N LEU A 43 1.63 -7.86 -18.93
CA LEU A 43 1.55 -6.48 -18.46
C LEU A 43 2.07 -6.40 -17.02
N TYR A 44 2.98 -5.45 -16.77
CA TYR A 44 3.42 -5.12 -15.43
C TYR A 44 2.92 -3.72 -15.06
N PRO A 45 1.72 -3.62 -14.44
CA PRO A 45 1.02 -2.35 -14.27
C PRO A 45 1.79 -1.42 -13.34
N ARG A 46 2.13 -0.24 -13.85
CA ARG A 46 2.79 0.86 -13.13
C ARG A 46 2.15 2.18 -13.56
N ALA A 47 2.06 3.15 -12.65
CA ALA A 47 1.51 4.47 -12.99
C ALA A 47 2.53 5.58 -13.20
N SER A 48 2.31 6.35 -14.26
CA SER A 48 2.91 7.62 -14.64
C SER A 48 1.99 8.77 -14.26
N ALA A 49 1.81 8.99 -12.96
CA ALA A 49 1.05 10.12 -12.42
C ALA A 49 1.74 10.64 -11.15
N VAL A 50 1.40 11.86 -10.73
CA VAL A 50 1.73 12.32 -9.38
C VAL A 50 1.09 11.37 -8.35
N GLY A 51 1.89 10.87 -7.41
CA GLY A 51 1.54 9.77 -6.50
C GLY A 51 2.01 8.39 -6.98
N GLY A 52 2.33 8.23 -8.27
CA GLY A 52 2.81 6.97 -8.83
C GLY A 52 1.80 5.84 -8.61
N CYS A 53 2.28 4.68 -8.17
CA CYS A 53 1.43 3.50 -7.99
C CYS A 53 0.33 3.67 -6.93
N THR A 54 0.44 4.64 -6.01
CA THR A 54 -0.63 4.90 -5.03
C THR A 54 -1.92 5.39 -5.68
N ARG A 55 -1.87 5.88 -6.92
CA ARG A 55 -3.05 6.29 -7.71
C ARG A 55 -3.88 5.12 -8.26
N HIS A 56 -3.33 3.91 -8.34
CA HIS A 56 -4.02 2.75 -8.95
C HIS A 56 -3.87 1.45 -8.14
N THR A 57 -3.31 1.51 -6.94
CA THR A 57 -3.35 0.40 -5.99
C THR A 57 -4.76 0.25 -5.42
N GLU A 58 -5.08 -0.94 -4.90
CA GLU A 58 -6.37 -1.30 -4.31
C GLU A 58 -6.60 -0.69 -2.92
N LEU A 59 -5.71 0.20 -2.47
CA LEU A 59 -5.70 0.82 -1.15
C LEU A 59 -5.65 -0.20 0.02
N VAL A 60 -5.20 -1.42 -0.28
CA VAL A 60 -4.96 -2.44 0.74
C VAL A 60 -3.60 -2.21 1.35
N THR A 61 -3.56 -2.04 2.67
CA THR A 61 -2.34 -1.70 3.42
C THR A 61 -2.14 -2.73 4.52
N PHE A 62 -0.96 -3.34 4.57
CA PHE A 62 -0.58 -4.33 5.58
C PHE A 62 0.73 -3.90 6.25
N ALA A 63 0.81 -4.08 7.57
CA ALA A 63 2.10 -4.04 8.24
C ALA A 63 2.92 -5.26 7.82
N ALA A 64 4.21 -5.08 7.56
CA ALA A 64 5.12 -6.19 7.28
C ALA A 64 5.32 -7.04 8.55
N ASN A 65 5.70 -8.31 8.37
CA ASN A 65 6.02 -9.18 9.49
C ASN A 65 7.31 -8.68 10.18
N PRO A 66 7.41 -8.67 11.52
CA PRO A 66 8.66 -8.36 12.21
C PRO A 66 9.89 -9.11 11.65
N SER A 67 9.73 -10.37 11.24
CA SER A 67 10.82 -11.15 10.65
C SER A 67 11.36 -10.57 9.36
N ASP A 68 10.51 -9.90 8.56
CA ASP A 68 10.94 -9.30 7.29
C ASP A 68 11.86 -8.11 7.55
N TRP A 69 11.53 -7.29 8.55
CA TRP A 69 12.36 -6.16 8.98
C TRP A 69 13.68 -6.61 9.60
N ASP A 70 13.64 -7.60 10.49
CA ASP A 70 14.86 -8.14 11.09
C ASP A 70 15.76 -8.80 10.03
N ASN A 71 15.18 -9.44 9.02
CA ASN A 71 15.94 -9.96 7.89
C ASN A 71 16.59 -8.83 7.06
N ILE A 72 15.89 -7.72 6.81
CA ILE A 72 16.49 -6.54 6.14
C ILE A 72 17.67 -6.02 6.97
N ALA A 73 17.52 -5.87 8.28
CA ALA A 73 18.59 -5.42 9.15
C ALA A 73 19.82 -6.35 9.09
N ASN A 74 19.60 -7.67 9.06
CA ASN A 74 20.67 -8.66 8.97
C ASN A 74 21.39 -8.64 7.61
N VAL A 75 20.65 -8.59 6.50
CA VAL A 75 21.22 -8.64 5.14
C VAL A 75 21.95 -7.34 4.80
N THR A 76 21.47 -6.20 5.31
CA THR A 76 22.11 -4.89 5.09
C THR A 76 23.22 -4.58 6.10
N GLY A 77 23.21 -5.25 7.26
CA GLY A 77 24.08 -4.94 8.39
C GLY A 77 23.69 -3.65 9.14
N ASP A 78 22.53 -3.08 8.84
CA ASP A 78 22.04 -1.83 9.42
C ASP A 78 20.88 -2.09 10.40
N THR A 79 21.17 -1.92 11.69
CA THR A 79 20.20 -2.16 12.78
C THR A 79 19.07 -1.15 12.83
N SER A 80 19.17 -0.02 12.10
CA SER A 80 18.08 0.95 12.00
C SER A 80 16.82 0.36 11.35
N TRP A 81 16.98 -0.71 10.55
CA TRP A 81 15.90 -1.45 9.90
C TRP A 81 15.19 -2.49 10.76
N ASN A 82 15.61 -2.71 12.01
CA ASN A 82 14.97 -3.73 12.85
C ASN A 82 13.47 -3.44 13.06
N HIS A 83 12.70 -4.49 13.40
CA HIS A 83 11.25 -4.35 13.50
C HIS A 83 10.80 -3.33 14.55
N VAL A 84 11.53 -3.19 15.67
CA VAL A 84 11.20 -2.25 16.75
C VAL A 84 11.25 -0.80 16.27
N ASN A 85 12.26 -0.45 15.47
CA ASN A 85 12.40 0.86 14.86
C ASN A 85 11.36 1.08 13.75
N MET A 86 11.14 0.08 12.90
CA MET A 86 10.18 0.16 11.79
C MET A 86 8.72 0.28 12.26
N GLN A 87 8.38 -0.31 13.40
CA GLN A 87 7.07 -0.17 14.03
C GLN A 87 6.75 1.29 14.39
N GLN A 88 7.73 2.08 14.82
CA GLN A 88 7.53 3.50 15.13
C GLN A 88 7.17 4.30 13.88
N TYR A 89 7.82 4.01 12.74
CA TYR A 89 7.47 4.64 11.47
C TYR A 89 6.09 4.23 10.98
N TRP A 90 5.69 2.98 11.19
CA TRP A 90 4.33 2.51 10.88
C TRP A 90 3.26 3.35 11.60
N GLU A 91 3.43 3.57 12.89
CA GLU A 91 2.51 4.37 13.71
C GLU A 91 2.45 5.84 13.28
N LEU A 92 3.53 6.38 12.72
CA LEU A 92 3.56 7.76 12.20
C LEU A 92 2.82 7.90 10.86
N VAL A 93 2.87 6.89 9.98
CA VAL A 93 2.26 6.96 8.66
C VAL A 93 0.76 6.61 8.68
N GLU A 94 0.35 5.75 9.60
CA GLU A 94 -1.03 5.28 9.70
C GLU A 94 -1.92 6.26 10.49
N LYS A 95 -3.10 6.58 9.95
CA LYS A 95 -4.21 7.14 10.75
C LYS A 95 -5.32 6.11 10.89
N CYS A 96 -5.18 5.24 11.89
CA CYS A 96 -6.15 4.21 12.19
C CYS A 96 -7.51 4.82 12.57
N GLN A 97 -8.51 4.68 11.69
CA GLN A 97 -9.89 5.13 11.95
C GLN A 97 -10.87 3.97 12.16
N TYR A 98 -10.40 2.73 12.00
CA TYR A 98 -11.19 1.52 12.14
C TYR A 98 -11.20 0.97 13.58
N CYS A 99 -10.17 1.25 14.39
CA CYS A 99 -10.13 0.93 15.82
C CYS A 99 -10.66 2.12 16.66
N LYS A 100 -11.98 2.20 16.92
CA LYS A 100 -12.53 3.28 17.76
C LYS A 100 -12.44 2.98 19.26
N THR A 101 -11.42 3.53 19.94
CA THR A 101 -11.41 3.77 21.41
C THR A 101 -10.70 5.07 21.86
N THR A 102 -10.53 6.07 20.98
CA THR A 102 -9.96 7.45 21.22
C THR A 102 -8.42 7.56 21.27
N PRO A 103 -7.82 8.76 21.03
CA PRO A 103 -7.52 9.36 19.73
C PRO A 103 -6.00 9.33 19.41
N LEU A 104 -5.61 8.98 18.19
CA LEU A 104 -4.22 9.12 17.75
C LEU A 104 -4.07 10.14 16.61
N LYS A 105 -2.95 10.87 16.72
CA LYS A 105 -2.60 12.08 15.99
C LYS A 105 -2.43 11.81 14.48
N GLY A 106 -3.26 12.44 13.67
CA GLY A 106 -2.84 13.12 12.43
C GLY A 106 -2.06 12.36 11.34
N GLY A 107 -2.13 11.04 11.21
CA GLY A 107 -1.52 10.33 10.06
C GLY A 107 -2.21 10.61 8.71
N TRP A 108 -1.59 10.15 7.62
CA TRP A 108 -1.97 10.55 6.25
C TRP A 108 -3.06 9.67 5.61
N LEU A 109 -3.14 8.38 5.99
CA LEU A 109 -4.08 7.40 5.43
C LEU A 109 -5.34 7.24 6.29
N ASN A 110 -6.53 7.53 5.74
CA ASN A 110 -7.81 7.40 6.45
C ASN A 110 -8.57 6.13 6.02
N VAL A 111 -8.90 5.22 6.94
CA VAL A 111 -9.73 4.02 6.67
C VAL A 111 -10.91 3.97 7.65
N ALA A 112 -12.05 4.53 7.26
CA ALA A 112 -13.25 4.55 8.11
C ALA A 112 -14.06 3.24 7.98
N GLN A 113 -14.37 2.60 9.11
CA GLN A 113 -15.41 1.57 9.15
C GLN A 113 -16.78 2.20 9.47
N PRO A 114 -17.88 1.74 8.84
CA PRO A 114 -19.21 1.96 9.39
C PRO A 114 -19.29 1.25 10.74
N MET A 115 -19.75 1.96 11.77
CA MET A 115 -19.73 1.50 13.16
C MET A 115 -20.42 0.14 13.30
N ARG A 116 -19.67 -0.92 13.65
CA ARG A 116 -20.23 -2.15 14.22
C ARG A 116 -19.88 -2.19 15.70
N ASN A 117 -20.91 -2.11 16.54
CA ASN A 117 -20.81 -2.42 17.95
C ASN A 117 -20.44 -3.89 18.12
N VAL A 118 -19.16 -4.19 18.37
CA VAL A 118 -18.73 -5.52 18.82
C VAL A 118 -18.13 -5.36 20.23
N PRO A 119 -18.63 -6.10 21.24
CA PRO A 119 -18.08 -6.02 22.60
C PRO A 119 -16.63 -6.49 22.64
N ARG A 120 -15.81 -5.73 23.38
CA ARG A 120 -14.39 -5.97 23.65
C ARG A 120 -14.25 -7.28 24.45
N LEU A 121 -13.65 -8.32 23.87
CA LEU A 121 -13.15 -9.45 24.68
C LEU A 121 -11.99 -8.94 25.53
N MET A 122 -12.16 -9.06 26.83
CA MET A 122 -11.26 -8.57 27.87
C MET A 122 -9.91 -9.31 27.85
N THR A 123 -8.85 -8.51 27.87
CA THR A 123 -7.54 -8.63 28.55
C THR A 123 -7.13 -9.96 29.19
N ASN A 124 -5.83 -10.30 29.07
CA ASN A 124 -4.95 -10.44 30.25
C ASN A 124 -3.47 -10.68 29.87
N PRO A 125 -2.52 -10.48 30.80
CA PRO A 125 -2.60 -9.76 32.09
C PRO A 125 -1.88 -8.39 32.08
#